data_AF-A0A6V8PRA0-F1
#
_entry.id   AF-A0A6V8PRA0-F1
#
_cell.length_a   1.000
_cell.length_b   1.000
_cell.length_c   1.000
_cell.angle_alpha   90.00
_cell.angle_beta   90.00
_cell.angle_gamma   90.00
#
_symmetry.space_group_name_H-M   'P 1'
#
loop_
_entity.id
_entity.type
_entity.pdbx_description
1 polymer ?
#
loop_
_entity_poly.entity_id
_entity_poly.type
_entity_poly.pdbx_seq_one_letter_code
_entity_poly.pdbx_strand_id
1 'polypeptide(L)'
;MGTKTSAFGSPGRINHDSTPFYTSRLYEGLPKEEAVKYVENPIPSEFLNKIFCKSSEKMEELPDNSVHLMVTSPPYNVGKEYDENLTLNEYRAFLKRVWSEIKRVLVPGGRMCVNIANLGRKPYIPLHAFIVEDMLNLGFLMRGEILWNKASSGSPSTAWGSWLSAKNPTLRDIHEYILVFSKSTFTRGNPGRKSTISKESPMRRTAPRRMKIASQ
;
A
#
# COMPACT_ATOMS: atom_id res chain seq x y z
N MET A 1 -24.70 -20.39 22.06
CA MET A 1 -25.13 -21.03 20.80
C MET A 1 -24.70 -20.13 19.66
N GLY A 2 -23.74 -20.56 18.82
CA GLY A 2 -23.26 -19.80 17.66
C GLY A 2 -23.92 -20.28 16.38
N THR A 3 -24.26 -19.36 15.47
CA THR A 3 -24.83 -19.70 14.16
C THR A 3 -23.73 -19.95 13.13
N LYS A 4 -23.95 -20.92 12.24
CA LYS A 4 -23.11 -21.18 11.06
C LYS A 4 -23.34 -20.10 10.00
N THR A 5 -22.33 -19.88 9.17
CA THR A 5 -22.28 -18.91 8.09
C THR A 5 -23.54 -18.99 7.23
N SER A 6 -24.38 -17.95 7.31
CA SER A 6 -25.54 -17.76 6.44
C SER A 6 -25.04 -17.40 5.04
N ALA A 7 -25.69 -17.93 4.00
CA ALA A 7 -25.35 -17.62 2.61
C ALA A 7 -25.56 -16.13 2.26
N PHE A 8 -26.31 -15.37 3.05
CA PHE A 8 -26.51 -13.93 2.89
C PHE A 8 -26.69 -13.23 4.25
N GLY A 9 -26.27 -11.96 4.32
CA GLY A 9 -26.00 -11.16 5.53
C GLY A 9 -26.96 -11.32 6.71
N SER A 10 -26.39 -11.42 7.92
CA SER A 10 -27.14 -11.44 9.18
C SER A 10 -27.26 -10.02 9.76
N PRO A 11 -28.46 -9.59 10.22
CA PRO A 11 -28.65 -8.30 10.86
C PRO A 11 -28.25 -8.40 12.34
N GLY A 12 -27.00 -8.07 12.66
CA GLY A 12 -26.57 -7.93 14.04
C GLY A 12 -25.05 -7.91 14.20
N ARG A 13 -24.54 -7.07 15.12
CA ARG A 13 -23.14 -7.12 15.58
C ARG A 13 -22.96 -8.33 16.51
N ILE A 14 -23.04 -9.54 15.96
CA ILE A 14 -22.71 -10.79 16.63
C ILE A 14 -21.30 -11.18 16.15
N ASN A 15 -20.40 -11.55 17.06
CA ASN A 15 -19.09 -12.07 16.67
C ASN A 15 -19.30 -13.31 15.80
N HIS A 16 -18.98 -13.19 14.52
CA HIS A 16 -19.13 -14.24 13.54
C HIS A 16 -17.80 -14.97 13.39
N ASP A 17 -17.79 -16.29 13.58
CA ASP A 17 -16.62 -17.10 13.26
C ASP A 17 -16.43 -17.13 11.74
N SER A 18 -15.44 -16.37 11.27
CA SER A 18 -15.09 -16.25 9.85
C SER A 18 -14.04 -17.28 9.42
N THR A 19 -13.61 -18.17 10.32
CA THR A 19 -12.59 -19.20 10.03
C THR A 19 -12.93 -20.00 8.77
N PRO A 20 -14.15 -20.54 8.56
CA PRO A 20 -14.47 -21.32 7.35
C PRO A 20 -14.32 -20.56 6.04
N PHE A 21 -14.51 -19.23 6.06
CA PHE A 21 -14.36 -18.39 4.86
C PHE A 21 -12.87 -18.20 4.52
N TYR A 22 -12.05 -17.88 5.52
CA TYR A 22 -10.61 -17.65 5.33
C TYR A 22 -9.79 -18.95 5.19
N THR A 23 -10.35 -20.11 5.56
CA THR A 23 -9.75 -21.43 5.29
C THR A 23 -10.21 -22.06 3.97
N SER A 24 -11.03 -21.35 3.18
CA SER A 24 -11.48 -21.84 1.87
C SER A 24 -10.35 -21.87 0.84
N ARG A 25 -10.54 -22.68 -0.21
CA ARG A 25 -9.56 -22.85 -1.30
C ARG A 25 -9.20 -21.56 -2.04
N LEU A 26 -10.07 -20.54 -1.98
CA LEU A 26 -9.81 -19.22 -2.57
C LEU A 26 -8.54 -18.58 -1.99
N TYR A 27 -8.20 -18.89 -0.74
CA TYR A 27 -7.04 -18.36 -0.03
C TYR A 27 -5.82 -19.30 -0.09
N GLU A 28 -5.89 -20.41 -0.82
CA GLU A 28 -4.73 -21.28 -1.06
C GLU A 28 -3.66 -20.53 -1.87
N GLY A 29 -2.40 -20.62 -1.44
CA GLY A 29 -1.26 -19.99 -2.12
C GLY A 29 -1.08 -18.49 -1.83
N LEU A 30 -2.04 -17.82 -1.17
CA LEU A 30 -1.87 -16.44 -0.74
C LEU A 30 -1.00 -16.35 0.54
N PRO A 31 -0.23 -15.25 0.72
CA PRO A 31 0.45 -14.97 1.98
C PRO A 31 -0.51 -15.01 3.17
N LYS A 32 -0.12 -15.72 4.23
CA LYS A 32 -0.90 -15.88 5.47
C LYS A 32 -0.21 -15.17 6.62
N GLU A 33 -0.98 -14.89 7.67
CA GLU A 33 -0.40 -14.38 8.91
C GLU A 33 0.62 -15.37 9.49
N GLU A 34 1.74 -14.84 9.94
CA GLU A 34 2.83 -15.57 10.58
C GLU A 34 2.71 -15.43 12.10
N ALA A 35 2.93 -16.52 12.84
CA ALA A 35 3.01 -16.50 14.30
C ALA A 35 4.35 -15.89 14.74
N VAL A 36 4.44 -14.56 14.74
CA VAL A 36 5.64 -13.82 15.09
C VAL A 36 5.49 -13.07 16.41
N LYS A 37 6.56 -13.06 17.21
CA LYS A 37 6.63 -12.21 18.41
C LYS A 37 6.68 -10.75 17.99
N TYR A 38 5.89 -9.90 18.66
CA TYR A 38 6.00 -8.46 18.45
C TYR A 38 7.35 -7.96 18.96
N VAL A 39 8.12 -7.35 18.05
CA VAL A 39 9.39 -6.69 18.34
C VAL A 39 9.29 -5.27 17.82
N GLU A 40 9.78 -4.34 18.61
CA GLU A 40 9.91 -2.94 18.23
C GLU A 40 11.27 -2.43 18.71
N ASN A 41 12.21 -2.28 17.79
CA ASN A 41 13.53 -1.76 18.08
C ASN A 41 13.50 -0.22 18.08
N PRO A 42 14.10 0.44 19.08
CA PRO A 42 14.12 1.89 19.13
C PRO A 42 14.99 2.45 18.01
N ILE A 43 14.50 3.51 17.35
CA ILE A 43 15.30 4.29 16.41
C ILE A 43 16.21 5.22 17.23
N PRO A 44 17.54 5.24 16.99
CA PRO A 44 18.43 6.19 17.63
C PRO A 44 17.97 7.64 17.46
N SER A 45 18.04 8.43 18.53
CA SER A 45 17.49 9.78 18.58
C SER A 45 18.09 10.71 17.51
N GLU A 46 19.35 10.47 17.14
CA GLU A 46 20.08 11.17 16.10
C GLU A 46 19.54 10.91 14.70
N PHE A 47 18.70 9.89 14.48
CA PHE A 47 18.09 9.60 13.19
C PHE A 47 16.61 10.01 13.10
N LEU A 48 16.00 10.39 14.22
CA LEU A 48 14.62 10.86 14.25
C LEU A 48 14.50 12.27 13.66
N ASN A 49 13.40 12.51 12.94
CA ASN A 49 13.06 13.81 12.33
C ASN A 49 14.14 14.36 11.39
N LYS A 50 14.91 13.47 10.75
CA LYS A 50 15.90 13.84 9.74
C LYS A 50 15.50 13.34 8.36
N ILE A 51 15.90 14.10 7.35
CA ILE A 51 15.81 13.70 5.95
C ILE A 51 17.18 13.17 5.55
N PHE A 52 17.21 11.95 5.01
CA PHE A 52 18.41 11.33 4.48
C PHE A 52 18.38 11.39 2.96
N CYS A 53 19.32 12.08 2.34
CA CYS A 53 19.48 12.12 0.88
C CYS A 53 20.26 10.90 0.41
N LYS A 54 19.62 9.72 0.45
CA LYS A 54 20.22 8.42 0.11
C LYS A 54 19.20 7.53 -0.60
N SER A 55 19.69 6.45 -1.22
CA SER A 55 18.82 5.41 -1.80
C SER A 55 18.00 4.73 -0.71
N SER A 56 16.70 4.56 -0.96
CA SER A 56 15.79 3.79 -0.09
C SER A 56 15.97 2.27 -0.21
N GLU A 57 16.87 1.80 -1.07
CA GLU A 57 17.23 0.37 -1.14
C GLU A 57 18.04 -0.09 0.07
N LYS A 58 18.65 0.86 0.82
CA LYS A 58 19.43 0.62 2.04
C LYS A 58 19.17 1.73 3.05
N MET A 59 18.47 1.40 4.12
CA MET A 59 18.09 2.29 5.23
C MET A 59 18.84 1.88 6.50
N GLU A 60 20.17 1.90 6.46
CA GLU A 60 21.05 1.43 7.55
C GLU A 60 20.85 2.21 8.86
N GLU A 61 20.35 3.44 8.76
CA GLU A 61 19.99 4.30 9.89
C GLU A 61 18.74 3.81 10.64
N LEU A 62 17.95 2.92 10.02
CA LEU A 62 16.73 2.36 10.60
C LEU A 62 16.97 0.90 11.02
N PRO A 63 16.88 0.58 12.32
CA PRO A 63 16.95 -0.79 12.79
C PRO A 63 15.80 -1.64 12.23
N ASP A 64 16.01 -2.95 12.17
CA ASP A 64 14.95 -3.92 11.89
C ASP A 64 13.75 -3.67 12.82
N ASN A 65 12.52 -3.87 12.34
CA ASN A 65 11.33 -3.75 13.19
C ASN A 65 11.26 -2.45 14.03
N SER A 66 11.50 -1.29 13.44
CA SER A 66 11.50 0.00 14.12
C SER A 66 10.43 0.97 13.60
N VAL A 67 9.91 0.74 12.39
CA VAL A 67 8.96 1.63 11.71
C VAL A 67 7.53 1.09 11.81
N HIS A 68 6.57 1.94 12.18
CA HIS A 68 5.16 1.54 12.32
C HIS A 68 4.33 1.72 11.06
N LEU A 69 4.63 2.74 10.26
CA LEU A 69 3.92 3.11 9.04
C LEU A 69 4.92 3.66 8.04
N MET A 70 4.90 3.11 6.83
CA MET A 70 5.60 3.65 5.67
C MET A 70 4.57 4.22 4.70
N VAL A 71 4.79 5.44 4.22
CA VAL A 71 3.98 6.06 3.16
C VAL A 71 4.93 6.52 2.06
N THR A 72 4.68 6.12 0.82
CA THR A 72 5.53 6.49 -0.31
C THR A 72 4.75 6.63 -1.61
N SER A 73 5.34 7.35 -2.56
CA SER A 73 4.98 7.38 -3.97
C SER A 73 6.28 7.19 -4.74
N PRO A 74 6.60 5.96 -5.20
CA PRO A 74 7.88 5.72 -5.86
C PRO A 74 7.98 6.48 -7.19
N PRO A 75 9.21 6.72 -7.72
CA PRO A 75 9.38 7.29 -9.05
C PRO A 75 8.71 6.40 -10.09
N TYR A 76 8.11 6.99 -11.13
CA TYR A 76 7.31 6.25 -12.10
C TYR A 76 8.09 5.77 -13.32
N ASN A 77 9.40 6.04 -13.41
CA ASN A 77 10.24 5.63 -14.53
C ASN A 77 9.65 6.09 -15.89
N VAL A 78 9.12 7.32 -15.92
CA VAL A 78 8.42 7.92 -17.06
C VAL A 78 9.27 8.97 -17.78
N GLY A 79 10.59 8.93 -17.60
CA GLY A 79 11.54 9.80 -18.28
C GLY A 79 11.45 11.27 -17.83
N LYS A 80 11.08 11.52 -16.57
CA LYS A 80 11.38 12.83 -15.96
C LYS A 80 12.89 12.99 -15.83
N GLU A 81 13.37 14.23 -15.68
CA GLU A 81 14.83 14.52 -15.63
C GLU A 81 15.62 13.72 -14.57
N TYR A 82 14.93 13.16 -13.57
CA TYR A 82 15.48 12.33 -12.50
C TYR A 82 15.23 10.83 -12.65
N ASP A 83 14.48 10.38 -13.65
CA ASP A 83 14.20 8.96 -13.86
C ASP A 83 15.31 8.32 -14.71
N GLU A 84 15.83 7.18 -14.27
CA GLU A 84 16.66 6.32 -15.11
C GLU A 84 15.81 5.70 -16.25
N ASN A 85 16.45 5.27 -17.34
CA ASN A 85 15.75 4.61 -18.46
C ASN A 85 15.68 3.10 -18.24
N LEU A 86 14.91 2.66 -17.23
CA LEU A 86 14.79 1.24 -16.89
C LEU A 86 13.71 0.55 -17.73
N THR A 87 13.94 -0.72 -18.05
CA THR A 87 12.86 -1.62 -18.48
C THR A 87 11.87 -1.87 -17.33
N LEU A 88 10.66 -2.35 -17.64
CA LEU A 88 9.68 -2.70 -16.60
C LEU A 88 10.23 -3.72 -15.59
N ASN A 89 11.03 -4.69 -16.06
CA ASN A 89 11.62 -5.71 -15.18
C ASN A 89 12.70 -5.12 -14.28
N GLU A 90 13.55 -4.23 -14.79
CA GLU A 90 14.56 -3.55 -13.99
C GLU A 90 13.91 -2.61 -12.95
N TYR A 91 12.86 -1.88 -13.36
CA TYR A 91 12.08 -1.05 -12.45
C TYR A 91 11.42 -1.87 -11.33
N ARG A 92 10.77 -3.01 -11.67
CA ARG A 92 10.23 -3.93 -10.67
C ARG A 92 11.31 -4.48 -9.75
N ALA A 93 12.48 -4.84 -10.29
CA ALA A 93 13.59 -5.32 -9.49
C ALA A 93 14.11 -4.24 -8.52
N PHE A 94 14.21 -2.99 -8.97
CA PHE A 94 14.50 -1.83 -8.13
C PHE A 94 13.49 -1.68 -6.99
N LEU A 95 12.20 -1.64 -7.32
CA LEU A 95 11.15 -1.54 -6.31
C LEU A 95 11.19 -2.70 -5.32
N LYS A 96 11.41 -3.94 -5.77
CA LYS A 96 11.50 -5.12 -4.89
C LYS A 96 12.65 -5.01 -3.88
N ARG A 97 13.78 -4.38 -4.24
CA ARG A 97 14.87 -4.11 -3.28
C ARG A 97 14.41 -3.14 -2.21
N VAL A 98 13.77 -2.04 -2.60
CA VAL A 98 13.17 -1.06 -1.67
C VAL A 98 12.10 -1.70 -0.78
N TRP A 99 11.21 -2.51 -1.34
CA TRP A 99 10.15 -3.22 -0.61
C TRP A 99 10.72 -4.23 0.39
N SER A 100 11.81 -4.91 0.04
CA SER A 100 12.51 -5.82 0.94
C SER A 100 13.11 -5.07 2.12
N GLU A 101 13.73 -3.91 1.87
CA GLU A 101 14.28 -3.06 2.91
C GLU A 101 13.19 -2.48 3.82
N ILE A 102 12.05 -2.09 3.25
CA ILE A 102 10.88 -1.65 4.01
C ILE A 102 10.32 -2.80 4.85
N LYS A 103 10.28 -4.03 4.32
CA LYS A 103 9.87 -5.21 5.08
C LYS A 103 10.81 -5.41 6.27
N ARG A 104 12.13 -5.21 6.13
CA ARG A 104 13.09 -5.31 7.24
C ARG A 104 12.76 -4.33 8.36
N VAL A 105 12.64 -3.04 8.04
CA VAL A 105 12.45 -1.97 9.05
C VAL A 105 11.04 -1.90 9.64
N LEU A 106 9.99 -2.40 8.96
CA LEU A 106 8.65 -2.40 9.52
C LEU A 106 8.53 -3.34 10.73
N VAL A 107 7.83 -2.92 11.78
CA VAL A 107 7.43 -3.80 12.89
C VAL A 107 6.44 -4.87 12.42
N PRO A 108 6.32 -6.03 13.10
CA PRO A 108 5.21 -6.95 12.88
C PRO A 108 3.85 -6.25 13.05
N GLY A 109 2.97 -6.40 12.06
CA GLY A 109 1.71 -5.66 11.98
C GLY A 109 1.83 -4.19 11.55
N GLY A 110 3.05 -3.72 11.28
CA GLY A 110 3.33 -2.44 10.64
C GLY A 110 2.66 -2.34 9.27
N ARG A 111 2.45 -1.11 8.79
CA ARG A 111 1.68 -0.85 7.57
C ARG A 111 2.50 -0.10 6.53
N MET A 112 2.15 -0.32 5.29
CA MET A 112 2.75 0.29 4.13
C MET A 112 1.63 0.82 3.22
N CYS A 113 1.72 2.09 2.84
CA CYS A 113 0.82 2.74 1.91
C CYS A 113 1.62 3.21 0.69
N VAL A 114 1.33 2.66 -0.49
CA VAL A 114 2.04 2.97 -1.74
C VAL A 114 1.08 3.68 -2.69
N ASN A 115 1.32 4.97 -2.91
CA ASN A 115 0.62 5.73 -3.94
C ASN A 115 1.21 5.42 -5.31
N ILE A 116 0.39 4.93 -6.24
CA ILE A 116 0.82 4.56 -7.58
C ILE A 116 -0.24 4.94 -8.62
N ALA A 117 0.18 5.53 -9.74
CA ALA A 117 -0.58 5.68 -10.97
C ALA A 117 -0.26 4.54 -11.95
N ASN A 118 -1.21 4.18 -12.80
CA ASN A 118 -0.91 3.33 -13.95
C ASN A 118 -0.31 4.16 -15.08
N LEU A 119 0.46 3.50 -15.93
CA LEU A 119 1.31 4.18 -16.91
C LEU A 119 0.88 3.88 -18.34
N GLY A 120 1.22 4.81 -19.21
CA GLY A 120 0.96 4.67 -20.63
C GLY A 120 -0.52 4.68 -20.98
N ARG A 121 -0.77 4.53 -22.27
CA ARG A 121 -2.12 4.40 -22.85
C ARG A 121 -2.13 3.38 -23.98
N LYS A 122 -0.98 3.23 -24.66
CA LYS A 122 -0.75 2.37 -25.82
C LYS A 122 0.71 1.89 -25.80
N PRO A 123 1.04 0.76 -25.15
CA PRO A 123 0.18 -0.05 -24.28
C PRO A 123 -0.12 0.65 -22.95
N TYR A 124 -1.20 0.22 -22.29
CA TYR A 124 -1.49 0.57 -20.90
C TYR A 124 -0.75 -0.41 -19.98
N ILE A 125 -0.10 0.11 -18.95
CA ILE A 125 0.69 -0.64 -17.99
C ILE A 125 -0.02 -0.57 -16.63
N PRO A 126 -0.68 -1.66 -16.18
CA PRO A 126 -1.33 -1.72 -14.89
C PRO A 126 -0.29 -1.88 -13.77
N LEU A 127 0.47 -0.82 -13.51
CA LEU A 127 1.59 -0.84 -12.58
C LEU A 127 1.18 -1.28 -11.17
N HIS A 128 -0.01 -0.88 -10.71
CA HIS A 128 -0.59 -1.36 -9.45
C HIS A 128 -0.63 -2.88 -9.34
N ALA A 129 -0.99 -3.59 -10.42
CA ALA A 129 -1.14 -5.05 -10.43
C ALA A 129 0.22 -5.75 -10.28
N PHE A 130 1.24 -5.26 -10.99
CA PHE A 130 2.61 -5.79 -10.86
C PHE A 130 3.18 -5.56 -9.46
N ILE A 131 2.93 -4.38 -8.87
CA ILE A 131 3.36 -4.10 -7.50
C ILE A 131 2.63 -4.98 -6.51
N VAL A 132 1.32 -5.20 -6.65
CA VAL A 132 0.57 -6.14 -5.79
C VAL A 132 1.18 -7.53 -5.86
N GLU A 133 1.43 -8.05 -7.06
CA GLU A 133 2.09 -9.35 -7.26
C GLU A 133 3.45 -9.41 -6.56
N ASP A 134 4.31 -8.41 -6.77
CA ASP A 134 5.64 -8.36 -6.16
C ASP A 134 5.59 -8.31 -4.63
N MET A 135 4.65 -7.54 -4.07
CA MET A 135 4.45 -7.42 -2.64
C MET A 135 3.96 -8.73 -2.02
N LEU A 136 3.02 -9.42 -2.67
CA LEU A 136 2.56 -10.74 -2.23
C LEU A 136 3.69 -11.77 -2.29
N ASN A 137 4.50 -11.77 -3.35
CA ASN A 137 5.66 -12.64 -3.49
C ASN A 137 6.74 -12.38 -2.42
N LEU A 138 6.88 -11.13 -1.97
CA LEU A 138 7.73 -10.77 -0.83
C LEU A 138 7.11 -11.16 0.53
N GLY A 139 5.90 -11.71 0.55
CA GLY A 139 5.18 -12.13 1.74
C GLY A 139 4.60 -10.95 2.54
N PHE A 140 4.23 -9.86 1.88
CA PHE A 140 3.35 -8.86 2.49
C PHE A 140 1.89 -9.34 2.46
N LEU A 141 1.12 -8.88 3.44
CA LEU A 141 -0.31 -9.14 3.52
C LEU A 141 -1.08 -7.96 2.96
N MET A 142 -1.81 -8.15 1.86
CA MET A 142 -2.64 -7.08 1.31
C MET A 142 -3.84 -6.80 2.22
N ARG A 143 -4.07 -5.53 2.53
CA ARG A 143 -5.25 -5.07 3.28
C ARG A 143 -6.36 -4.56 2.38
N GLY A 144 -5.99 -4.07 1.20
CA GLY A 144 -6.89 -3.48 0.23
C GLY A 144 -6.25 -2.31 -0.49
N GLU A 145 -7.07 -1.64 -1.27
CA GLU A 145 -6.70 -0.51 -2.11
C GLU A 145 -7.65 0.67 -1.85
N ILE A 146 -7.10 1.87 -1.89
CA ILE A 146 -7.87 3.11 -1.82
C ILE A 146 -7.74 3.79 -3.18
N LEU A 147 -8.88 4.14 -3.78
CA LEU A 147 -8.90 4.91 -5.03
C LEU A 147 -8.91 6.40 -4.70
N TRP A 148 -7.81 7.08 -4.97
CA TRP A 148 -7.75 8.53 -4.90
C TRP A 148 -8.26 9.13 -6.21
N ASN A 149 -9.56 9.39 -6.27
CA ASN A 149 -10.19 10.07 -7.41
C ASN A 149 -9.71 11.53 -7.49
N LYS A 150 -8.98 11.86 -8.55
CA LYS A 150 -8.46 13.20 -8.84
C LYS A 150 -9.47 14.10 -9.56
N ALA A 151 -10.64 13.58 -9.91
CA ALA A 151 -11.70 14.26 -10.66
C ALA A 151 -11.19 14.89 -11.97
N SER A 152 -11.96 15.80 -12.56
CA SER A 152 -11.73 16.39 -13.89
C SER A 152 -10.49 17.32 -14.00
N SER A 153 -9.77 17.58 -12.91
CA SER A 153 -8.68 18.58 -12.86
C SER A 153 -7.31 18.08 -13.33
N GLY A 154 -7.16 16.80 -13.73
CA GLY A 154 -5.84 16.21 -13.95
C GLY A 154 -5.22 16.28 -15.34
N SER A 155 -5.99 16.52 -16.42
CA SER A 155 -5.43 16.54 -17.78
C SER A 155 -6.41 17.13 -18.81
N PRO A 156 -5.96 17.99 -19.75
CA PRO A 156 -6.76 18.45 -20.89
C PRO A 156 -7.06 17.34 -21.92
N SER A 157 -6.58 16.12 -21.66
CA SER A 157 -6.79 14.95 -22.50
C SER A 157 -8.27 14.62 -22.68
N THR A 158 -8.71 14.64 -23.93
CA THR A 158 -10.01 14.10 -24.35
C THR A 158 -9.93 12.57 -24.48
N ALA A 159 -11.06 11.87 -24.30
CA ALA A 159 -11.13 10.40 -24.44
C ALA A 159 -11.08 9.93 -25.91
N TRP A 160 -10.94 10.85 -26.86
CA TRP A 160 -11.03 10.59 -28.29
C TRP A 160 -9.81 9.82 -28.81
N GLY A 161 -8.73 9.75 -28.01
CA GLY A 161 -7.48 9.13 -28.41
C GLY A 161 -6.57 10.11 -29.11
N SER A 162 -6.91 10.50 -30.35
CA SER A 162 -6.22 11.56 -31.11
C SER A 162 -7.07 12.83 -31.13
N TRP A 163 -6.42 13.99 -31.19
CA TRP A 163 -7.14 15.28 -31.26
C TRP A 163 -8.09 15.27 -32.46
N LEU A 164 -9.39 15.50 -32.21
CA LEU A 164 -10.47 15.49 -33.20
C LEU A 164 -10.66 14.18 -33.99
N SER A 165 -10.17 13.04 -33.49
CA SER A 165 -10.30 11.75 -34.18
C SER A 165 -10.57 10.61 -33.21
N ALA A 166 -11.73 9.96 -33.34
CA ALA A 166 -12.16 8.82 -32.52
C ALA A 166 -11.60 7.46 -33.02
N LYS A 167 -10.51 7.46 -33.80
CA LYS A 167 -9.96 6.22 -34.39
C LYS A 167 -9.48 5.20 -33.34
N ASN A 168 -9.13 5.65 -32.13
CA ASN A 168 -8.69 4.77 -31.05
C ASN A 168 -8.90 5.44 -29.68
N PRO A 169 -10.16 5.47 -29.18
CA PRO A 169 -10.51 6.10 -27.92
C PRO A 169 -9.75 5.47 -26.76
N THR A 170 -9.41 6.27 -25.76
CA THR A 170 -8.64 5.81 -24.59
C THR A 170 -9.39 6.07 -23.31
N LEU A 171 -9.36 5.10 -22.39
CA LEU A 171 -9.83 5.32 -21.03
C LEU A 171 -8.98 6.41 -20.37
N ARG A 172 -9.64 7.32 -19.67
CA ARG A 172 -8.96 8.33 -18.86
C ARG A 172 -8.66 7.71 -17.51
N ASP A 173 -7.39 7.72 -17.13
CA ASP A 173 -7.02 7.46 -15.75
C ASP A 173 -7.32 8.74 -14.94
N ILE A 174 -8.31 8.66 -14.06
CA ILE A 174 -8.79 9.79 -13.24
C ILE A 174 -8.51 9.55 -11.76
N HIS A 175 -7.80 8.48 -11.42
CA HIS A 175 -7.47 8.12 -10.06
C HIS A 175 -6.02 7.65 -9.93
N GLU A 176 -5.54 7.68 -8.70
CA GLU A 176 -4.36 6.92 -8.30
C GLU A 176 -4.76 5.87 -7.29
N TYR A 177 -3.98 4.81 -7.20
CA TYR A 177 -4.14 3.75 -6.21
C TYR A 177 -3.28 4.09 -5.00
N ILE A 178 -3.83 3.91 -3.81
CA ILE A 178 -3.03 3.79 -2.59
C ILE A 178 -3.18 2.34 -2.14
N LEU A 179 -2.16 1.54 -2.43
CA LEU A 179 -2.11 0.13 -2.06
C LEU A 179 -1.70 0.02 -0.59
N VAL A 180 -2.44 -0.76 0.19
CA VAL A 180 -2.19 -0.91 1.63
C VAL A 180 -1.80 -2.34 1.96
N PHE A 181 -0.64 -2.49 2.59
CA PHE A 181 -0.08 -3.79 3.00
C PHE A 181 0.30 -3.81 4.48
N SER A 182 0.48 -5.01 5.03
CA SER A 182 1.06 -5.26 6.34
C SER A 182 2.17 -6.31 6.34
N LYS A 183 3.12 -6.15 7.25
CA LYS A 183 4.20 -7.12 7.50
C LYS A 183 3.74 -8.19 8.50
N SER A 184 3.89 -9.46 8.11
CA SER A 184 3.72 -10.69 8.92
C SER A 184 2.33 -10.93 9.53
N THR A 185 1.65 -9.92 10.07
CA THR A 185 0.33 -10.05 10.69
C THR A 185 -0.57 -8.87 10.31
N PHE A 186 -1.88 -9.03 10.42
CA PHE A 186 -2.83 -7.93 10.31
C PHE A 186 -2.99 -7.16 11.64
N THR A 187 -2.40 -7.64 12.73
CA THR A 187 -2.54 -7.04 14.07
C THR A 187 -1.19 -6.53 14.57
N ARG A 188 -1.11 -5.22 14.80
CA ARG A 188 0.07 -4.61 15.40
C ARG A 188 0.00 -4.68 16.92
N GLY A 189 1.09 -5.11 17.55
CA GLY A 189 1.22 -5.09 19.01
C GLY A 189 1.03 -3.69 19.60
N ASN A 190 0.53 -3.64 20.83
CA ASN A 190 0.36 -2.42 21.59
C ASN A 190 0.98 -2.57 22.99
N PRO A 191 2.29 -2.30 23.17
CA PRO A 191 2.98 -2.42 24.45
C PRO A 191 2.60 -1.24 25.37
N GLY A 192 1.34 -1.18 25.79
CA GLY A 192 0.85 -0.21 26.77
C GLY A 192 0.58 1.21 26.25
N ARG A 193 0.47 1.44 24.92
CA ARG A 193 0.13 2.77 24.39
C ARG A 193 -1.37 3.03 24.55
N LYS A 194 -1.70 4.27 24.93
CA LYS A 194 -3.09 4.74 25.01
C LYS A 194 -3.65 4.96 23.61
N SER A 195 -4.84 4.42 23.34
CA SER A 195 -5.55 4.71 22.08
C SER A 195 -5.92 6.18 22.03
N THR A 196 -5.64 6.83 20.90
CA THR A 196 -6.05 8.22 20.63
C THR A 196 -7.50 8.33 20.15
N ILE A 197 -8.14 7.19 19.85
CA ILE A 197 -9.55 7.10 19.45
C ILE A 197 -10.31 6.33 20.53
N SER A 198 -11.37 6.93 21.08
CA SER A 198 -12.27 6.28 22.03
C SER A 198 -13.50 5.70 21.31
N LYS A 199 -14.18 4.75 21.95
CA LYS A 199 -15.43 4.14 21.44
C LYS A 199 -16.54 5.17 21.21
N GLU A 200 -16.50 6.27 21.96
CA GLU A 200 -17.47 7.37 21.92
C GLU A 200 -17.01 8.52 21.02
N SER A 201 -15.77 8.47 20.51
CA SER A 201 -15.31 9.46 19.54
C SER A 201 -16.23 9.34 18.33
N PRO A 202 -17.00 10.39 17.95
CA PRO A 202 -17.68 10.36 16.68
C PRO A 202 -16.59 10.10 15.65
N MET A 203 -16.85 9.14 14.77
CA MET A 203 -16.00 8.75 13.65
C MET A 203 -15.93 9.96 12.71
N ARG A 204 -15.28 11.02 13.18
CA ARG A 204 -15.25 12.35 12.61
C ARG A 204 -14.36 12.17 11.42
N ARG A 205 -14.98 11.85 10.27
CA ARG A 205 -14.38 11.66 8.95
C ARG A 205 -12.90 12.01 9.02
N THR A 206 -12.06 11.02 9.31
CA THR A 206 -10.61 11.14 9.17
C THR A 206 -10.34 11.13 7.67
N ALA A 207 -10.96 12.06 6.93
CA ALA A 207 -10.36 12.61 5.75
C ALA A 207 -9.09 13.29 6.29
N PRO A 208 -7.89 12.88 5.85
CA PRO A 208 -6.70 13.64 6.20
C PRO A 208 -6.96 15.07 5.74
N ARG A 209 -7.05 16.02 6.68
CA ARG A 209 -6.96 17.44 6.37
C ARG A 209 -5.59 17.61 5.72
N ARG A 210 -5.57 17.62 4.38
CA ARG A 210 -4.40 17.77 3.51
C ARG A 210 -3.23 16.87 3.93
N MET A 211 -3.26 15.62 3.47
CA MET A 211 -2.03 14.82 3.36
C MET A 211 -1.13 15.53 2.33
N LYS A 212 -0.20 16.38 2.79
CA LYS A 212 0.91 16.85 1.94
C LYS A 212 1.84 15.66 1.77
N ILE A 213 1.72 14.99 0.63
CA ILE A 213 2.71 14.02 0.15
C ILE A 213 3.97 14.83 -0.15
N ALA A 214 5.04 14.61 0.60
CA ALA A 214 6.36 15.09 0.22
C ALA A 214 6.88 14.13 -0.87
N SER A 215 6.78 14.56 -2.12
CA SER A 215 7.56 13.99 -3.22
C SER A 215 8.95 14.60 -3.18
N GLN A 216 9.99 13.76 -3.21
CA GLN A 216 11.19 14.11 -3.97
C GLN A 216 10.96 13.60 -5.39
#